data_AF-A0AAE0PUU0-F1
#
_entry.id   AF-A0AAE0PUU0-F1
#
_cell.length_a   1.000
_cell.length_b   1.000
_cell.length_c   1.000
_cell.angle_alpha   90.00
_cell.angle_beta   90.00
_cell.angle_gamma   90.00
#
_symmetry.space_group_name_H-M   'P 1'
#
loop_
_entity.id
_entity.type
_entity.pdbx_description
1 polymer ?
#
loop_
_entity_poly.entity_id
_entity_poly.type
_entity_poly.pdbx_seq_one_letter_code
_entity_poly.pdbx_strand_id
1 'polypeptide(L)'
;MYLTTFFPELPENWTDTRETLVDGMTFNLRHMGMTLVDQPKGEDVSAAAIKRIVATAKAGGKKLLKVALTVSPQEMLIYDRVSNQLIERISIYRISYCTADKMHNKVFAYIVQNQQNEMLECHAFLCAKKKVFIALSSL
;
A
#
# COMPACT_ATOMS: atom_id res chain seq x y z
N MET A 1 6.42 -1.00 -11.80
CA MET A 1 5.83 -1.16 -13.16
C MET A 1 4.51 -1.95 -13.12
N TYR A 2 3.71 -1.85 -12.04
CA TYR A 2 2.38 -2.47 -11.93
C TYR A 2 1.31 -1.39 -11.72
N LEU A 3 1.60 -0.38 -10.90
CA LEU A 3 0.72 0.78 -10.69
C LEU A 3 0.41 1.60 -11.96
N THR A 4 1.37 1.79 -12.86
CA THR A 4 1.14 2.53 -14.13
C THR A 4 0.25 1.75 -15.10
N THR A 5 0.25 0.42 -15.02
CA THR A 5 -0.61 -0.47 -15.82
C THR A 5 -1.96 -0.74 -15.15
N PHE A 6 -2.09 -0.48 -13.85
CA PHE A 6 -3.35 -0.63 -13.11
C PHE A 6 -4.41 0.39 -13.52
N PHE A 7 -4.03 1.67 -13.70
CA PHE A 7 -5.00 2.71 -14.08
C PHE A 7 -5.77 2.46 -15.38
N PRO A 8 -5.17 1.89 -16.45
CA PRO A 8 -5.93 1.52 -17.66
C PRO A 8 -6.80 0.25 -17.54
N GLU A 9 -6.67 -0.57 -16.49
CA GLU A 9 -7.39 -1.87 -16.35
C GLU A 9 -8.57 -1.87 -15.35
N LEU A 10 -8.95 -0.71 -14.82
CA LEU A 10 -10.05 -0.60 -13.87
C LEU A 10 -11.41 -0.93 -14.53
N PRO A 11 -12.18 -1.91 -14.02
CA PRO A 11 -13.47 -2.28 -14.62
C PRO A 11 -14.51 -1.17 -14.48
N GLU A 12 -15.27 -0.95 -15.56
CA GLU A 12 -16.26 0.12 -15.82
C GLU A 12 -17.32 0.33 -14.71
N ASN A 13 -17.47 -0.62 -13.79
CA ASN A 13 -18.49 -0.62 -12.71
C ASN A 13 -17.97 -0.18 -11.33
N TRP A 14 -16.73 0.30 -11.21
CA TRP A 14 -16.17 0.80 -9.93
C TRP A 14 -16.10 2.33 -9.85
N THR A 15 -16.24 3.00 -10.99
CA THR A 15 -16.18 4.45 -11.14
C THR A 15 -17.58 5.00 -11.39
N ASP A 16 -18.14 5.75 -10.44
CA ASP A 16 -19.29 6.59 -10.79
C ASP A 16 -18.89 7.81 -11.64
N THR A 17 -17.60 8.10 -11.87
CA THR A 17 -17.16 9.09 -12.87
C THR A 17 -15.68 8.93 -13.26
N ARG A 18 -15.33 9.37 -14.48
CA ARG A 18 -13.94 9.58 -14.93
C ARG A 18 -13.16 10.57 -14.05
N GLU A 19 -13.85 11.42 -13.28
CA GLU A 19 -13.25 12.35 -12.32
C GLU A 19 -12.49 11.63 -11.19
N THR A 20 -12.92 10.43 -10.80
CA THR A 20 -12.25 9.67 -9.73
C THR A 20 -10.85 9.17 -10.13
N LEU A 21 -10.53 9.08 -11.42
CA LEU A 21 -9.16 8.73 -11.86
C LEU A 21 -8.18 9.89 -11.69
N VAL A 22 -8.65 11.14 -11.78
CA VAL A 22 -7.82 12.34 -11.62
C VAL A 22 -7.50 12.57 -10.15
N ASP A 23 -8.51 12.44 -9.27
CA ASP A 23 -8.34 12.59 -7.82
C ASP A 23 -7.77 11.32 -7.12
N GLY A 24 -7.74 10.20 -7.84
CA GLY A 24 -7.21 8.92 -7.36
C GLY A 24 -8.20 8.08 -6.54
N MET A 25 -7.90 6.79 -6.40
CA MET A 25 -8.73 5.83 -5.69
C MET A 25 -8.36 5.74 -4.22
N THR A 26 -9.35 5.91 -3.33
CA THR A 26 -9.11 5.90 -1.88
C THR A 26 -9.56 4.58 -1.22
N PHE A 27 -8.64 3.95 -0.50
CA PHE A 27 -8.83 2.70 0.23
C PHE A 27 -8.68 2.92 1.74
N ASN A 28 -9.65 2.42 2.52
CA ASN A 28 -9.56 2.47 3.98
C ASN A 28 -8.86 1.23 4.51
N LEU A 29 -7.67 1.41 5.08
CA LEU A 29 -6.76 0.37 5.52
C LEU A 29 -6.34 0.57 6.98
N ARG A 30 -5.52 -0.36 7.48
CA ARG A 30 -4.84 -0.24 8.77
C ARG A 30 -3.34 -0.37 8.58
N HIS A 31 -2.59 0.67 8.88
CA HIS A 31 -1.13 0.65 8.77
C HIS A 31 -0.53 -0.29 9.81
N MET A 32 0.27 -1.26 9.37
CA MET A 32 0.92 -2.25 10.24
C MET A 32 2.35 -1.85 10.62
N GLY A 33 3.02 -1.08 9.75
CA GLY A 33 4.40 -0.64 9.93
C GLY A 33 5.23 -0.87 8.68
N MET A 34 6.54 -0.69 8.85
CA MET A 34 7.53 -0.82 7.79
C MET A 34 8.78 -1.57 8.27
N THR A 35 9.57 -2.06 7.32
CA THR A 35 10.92 -2.60 7.55
C THR A 35 11.80 -2.33 6.34
N LEU A 36 13.11 -2.20 6.57
CA LEU A 36 14.08 -2.18 5.49
C LEU A 36 14.14 -3.51 4.74
N VAL A 37 14.47 -3.43 3.46
CA VAL A 37 14.71 -4.57 2.56
C VAL A 37 15.95 -4.32 1.69
N ASP A 38 16.59 -5.39 1.24
CA ASP A 38 17.85 -5.27 0.48
C ASP A 38 17.65 -5.26 -1.04
N GLN A 39 16.43 -5.56 -1.49
CA GLN A 39 16.09 -5.63 -2.92
C GLN A 39 14.78 -4.88 -3.21
N PRO A 40 14.69 -4.19 -4.37
CA PRO A 40 13.55 -3.34 -4.68
C PRO A 40 12.29 -4.12 -5.06
N LYS A 41 12.41 -5.43 -5.33
CA LYS A 41 11.31 -6.29 -5.78
C LYS A 41 11.58 -7.74 -5.44
N GLY A 42 10.52 -8.55 -5.37
CA GLY A 42 10.61 -10.00 -5.23
C GLY A 42 9.58 -10.54 -4.24
N GLU A 43 8.96 -11.67 -4.60
CA GLU A 43 7.97 -12.34 -3.74
C GLU A 43 8.62 -12.74 -2.40
N ASP A 44 9.79 -13.39 -2.42
CA ASP A 44 10.50 -13.80 -1.20
C ASP A 44 10.91 -12.62 -0.32
N VAL A 45 11.37 -11.53 -0.93
CA VAL A 45 11.77 -10.29 -0.24
C VAL A 45 10.58 -9.68 0.49
N SER A 46 9.47 -9.53 -0.22
CA SER A 46 8.24 -8.97 0.34
C SER A 46 7.61 -9.89 1.39
N ALA A 47 7.57 -11.20 1.17
CA ALA A 47 7.03 -12.17 2.12
C ALA A 47 7.82 -12.18 3.43
N ALA A 48 9.16 -12.14 3.36
CA ALA A 48 10.00 -12.03 4.54
C ALA A 48 9.78 -10.71 5.30
N ALA A 49 9.67 -9.59 4.59
CA ALA A 49 9.40 -8.28 5.17
C ALA A 49 8.02 -8.23 5.85
N ILE A 50 6.97 -8.70 5.17
CA ILE A 50 5.61 -8.79 5.71
C ILE A 50 5.58 -9.66 6.96
N LYS A 51 6.24 -10.81 6.95
CA LYS A 51 6.35 -11.68 8.12
C LYS A 51 6.93 -10.94 9.33
N ARG A 52 8.00 -10.14 9.13
CA ARG A 52 8.59 -9.30 10.21
C ARG A 52 7.60 -8.24 10.69
N ILE A 53 6.98 -7.48 9.78
CA ILE A 53 6.03 -6.41 10.14
C ILE A 53 4.84 -6.99 10.91
N VAL A 54 4.29 -8.11 10.46
CA VAL A 54 3.16 -8.79 11.14
C VAL A 54 3.57 -9.25 12.53
N ALA A 55 4.75 -9.83 12.70
CA ALA A 55 5.26 -10.25 14.01
C ALA A 55 5.40 -9.04 14.96
N THR A 56 6.03 -7.97 14.50
CA THR A 56 6.21 -6.72 15.27
C THR A 56 4.87 -6.09 15.66
N ALA A 57 3.92 -6.00 14.72
CA ALA A 57 2.60 -5.45 14.97
C ALA A 57 1.82 -6.26 16.01
N LYS A 58 1.90 -7.59 15.97
CA LYS A 58 1.28 -8.48 16.96
C LYS A 58 1.94 -8.34 18.34
N ALA A 59 3.27 -8.31 18.40
CA ALA A 59 4.01 -8.17 19.65
C ALA A 59 3.78 -6.83 20.33
N GLY A 60 3.57 -5.76 19.56
CA GLY A 60 3.36 -4.42 20.10
C GLY A 60 2.04 -4.23 20.85
N GLY A 61 1.03 -5.09 20.64
CA GLY A 61 -0.28 -5.02 21.31
C GLY A 61 -1.10 -3.73 21.05
N LYS A 62 -0.58 -2.81 20.24
CA LYS A 62 -1.21 -1.53 19.92
C LYS A 62 -2.26 -1.69 18.84
N LYS A 63 -3.32 -0.90 18.93
CA LYS A 63 -4.32 -0.81 17.88
C LYS A 63 -3.69 -0.20 16.62
N LEU A 64 -3.84 -0.89 15.49
CA LEU A 64 -3.33 -0.41 14.21
C LEU A 64 -3.97 0.92 13.81
N LEU A 65 -3.15 1.83 13.27
CA LEU A 65 -3.57 3.14 12.80
C LEU A 65 -4.51 2.99 11.60
N LYS A 66 -5.69 3.61 11.65
CA LYS A 66 -6.62 3.61 10.52
C LYS A 66 -6.17 4.68 9.53
N VAL A 67 -5.98 4.29 8.27
CA VAL A 67 -5.50 5.19 7.23
C VAL A 67 -6.39 5.18 5.99
N ALA A 68 -6.43 6.31 5.29
CA ALA A 68 -6.90 6.40 3.91
C ALA A 68 -5.67 6.38 3.00
N LEU A 69 -5.59 5.38 2.12
CA LEU A 69 -4.60 5.27 1.07
C LEU A 69 -5.24 5.72 -0.24
N THR A 70 -4.83 6.86 -0.76
CA THR A 70 -5.29 7.37 -2.06
C THR A 70 -4.23 7.11 -3.11
N VAL A 71 -4.58 6.45 -4.21
CA VAL A 71 -3.65 6.10 -5.29
C VAL A 71 -4.09 6.81 -6.56
N SER A 72 -3.25 7.69 -7.10
CA SER A 72 -3.43 8.38 -8.39
C SER A 72 -2.29 8.04 -9.35
N PRO A 73 -2.40 8.39 -10.64
CA PRO A 73 -1.32 8.15 -11.61
C PRO A 73 -0.01 8.88 -11.30
N GLN A 74 0.01 9.83 -10.36
CA GLN A 74 1.19 10.61 -10.01
C GLN A 74 1.74 10.24 -8.63
N GLU A 75 0.84 9.95 -7.68
CA GLU A 75 1.22 9.78 -6.30
C GLU A 75 0.30 8.84 -5.52
N MET A 76 0.84 8.37 -4.40
CA MET A 76 0.15 7.66 -3.37
C MET A 76 0.18 8.52 -2.09
N LEU A 77 -1.00 8.84 -1.57
CA LEU A 77 -1.18 9.65 -0.39
C LEU A 77 -1.71 8.79 0.76
N ILE A 78 -1.17 8.99 1.95
CA ILE A 78 -1.60 8.28 3.16
C ILE A 78 -2.06 9.31 4.18
N TYR A 79 -3.33 9.23 4.58
CA TYR A 79 -3.91 10.09 5.60
C TYR A 79 -4.30 9.30 6.84
N ASP A 80 -4.06 9.86 8.02
CA ASP A 80 -4.66 9.37 9.27
C ASP A 80 -6.18 9.63 9.22
N ARG A 81 -7.01 8.59 9.37
CA ARG A 81 -8.47 8.74 9.33
C ARG A 81 -9.07 9.40 10.56
N VAL A 82 -8.33 9.47 11.67
CA VAL A 82 -8.79 10.08 12.92
C VAL A 82 -8.48 11.57 12.91
N SER A 83 -7.24 11.94 12.61
CA SER A 83 -6.78 13.33 12.63
C SER A 83 -6.92 14.05 11.28
N ASN A 84 -7.19 13.30 10.21
CA ASN A 84 -7.20 13.79 8.83
C ASN A 84 -5.89 14.47 8.39
N GLN A 85 -4.78 14.10 9.02
CA GLN A 85 -3.46 14.62 8.69
C GLN A 85 -2.78 13.75 7.63
N LEU A 86 -2.06 14.40 6.72
CA LEU A 86 -1.21 13.72 5.75
C LEU A 86 -0.03 13.08 6.50
N ILE A 87 0.07 11.76 6.41
CA ILE A 87 1.17 10.97 6.97
C ILE A 87 2.31 10.91 5.95
N GLU A 88 1.99 10.57 4.70
CA GLU A 88 3.00 10.33 3.67
C GLU A 88 2.48 10.68 2.29
N ARG A 89 3.36 11.27 1.47
CA ARG A 89 3.15 11.53 0.04
C ARG A 89 4.28 10.85 -0.73
N ILE A 90 3.93 9.90 -1.58
CA ILE A 90 4.88 9.03 -2.27
C ILE A 90 4.65 9.16 -3.77
N SER A 91 5.67 9.52 -4.54
CA SER A 91 5.57 9.43 -6.00
C SER A 91 5.51 7.97 -6.44
N ILE A 92 4.57 7.64 -7.33
CA ILE A 92 4.42 6.26 -7.82
C ILE A 92 5.68 5.73 -8.52
N TYR A 93 6.54 6.61 -9.04
CA TYR A 93 7.79 6.23 -9.69
C TYR A 93 8.83 5.67 -8.73
N ARG A 94 8.65 5.89 -7.43
CA ARG A 94 9.56 5.41 -6.37
C ARG A 94 9.09 4.08 -5.79
N ILE A 95 7.88 3.65 -6.13
CA ILE A 95 7.33 2.35 -5.74
C ILE A 95 7.82 1.31 -6.75
N SER A 96 8.71 0.44 -6.29
CA SER A 96 9.35 -0.57 -7.12
C SER A 96 8.58 -1.87 -7.19
N TYR A 97 7.74 -2.17 -6.19
CA TYR A 97 6.98 -3.41 -6.12
C TYR A 97 5.72 -3.26 -5.25
N CYS A 98 4.60 -3.82 -5.70
CA CYS A 98 3.36 -3.95 -4.93
C CYS A 98 3.01 -5.44 -4.79
N THR A 99 2.39 -5.81 -3.68
CA THR A 99 1.94 -7.19 -3.47
C THR A 99 0.74 -7.27 -2.55
N ALA A 100 -0.14 -8.21 -2.85
CA ALA A 100 -1.13 -8.74 -1.93
C ALA A 100 -0.67 -10.16 -1.54
N ASP A 101 -0.10 -10.30 -0.35
CA ASP A 101 0.61 -11.52 0.03
C ASP A 101 -0.34 -12.72 0.14
N LYS A 102 0.01 -13.81 -0.55
CA LYS A 102 -0.81 -15.04 -0.61
C LYS A 102 -0.91 -15.73 0.75
N MET A 103 0.16 -15.67 1.55
CA MET A 103 0.24 -16.33 2.85
C MET A 103 -0.50 -15.54 3.94
N HIS A 104 -0.50 -14.21 3.83
CA HIS A 104 -1.22 -13.29 4.70
C HIS A 104 -2.38 -12.67 3.94
N ASN A 105 -3.46 -13.44 3.79
CA ASN A 105 -4.67 -13.20 2.96
C ASN A 105 -5.48 -11.90 3.17
N LYS A 106 -4.92 -10.90 3.87
CA LYS A 106 -5.47 -9.57 4.09
C LYS A 106 -4.38 -8.49 4.12
N VAL A 107 -3.14 -8.80 3.75
CA VAL A 107 -2.04 -7.83 3.79
C VAL A 107 -1.71 -7.36 2.39
N PHE A 108 -1.84 -6.06 2.19
CA PHE A 108 -1.27 -5.35 1.06
C PHE A 108 0.06 -4.75 1.49
N ALA A 109 1.07 -4.81 0.64
CA ALA A 109 2.35 -4.18 0.89
C ALA A 109 2.94 -3.59 -0.39
N TYR A 110 3.80 -2.60 -0.23
CA TYR A 110 4.63 -2.08 -1.31
C TYR A 110 6.06 -1.91 -0.84
N ILE A 111 6.98 -1.92 -1.80
CA ILE A 111 8.39 -1.55 -1.62
C ILE A 111 8.60 -0.21 -2.30
N VAL A 112 9.17 0.73 -1.55
CA VAL A 112 9.48 2.09 -2.01
C VAL A 112 10.93 2.40 -1.70
N GLN A 113 11.58 3.18 -2.55
CA GLN A 113 12.85 3.81 -2.21
C GLN A 113 12.57 5.12 -1.46
N ASN A 114 13.12 5.33 -0.27
CA ASN A 114 12.92 6.55 0.53
C ASN A 114 13.68 7.76 -0.09
N GLN A 115 13.08 8.95 -0.03
CA GLN A 115 13.58 10.15 -0.73
C GLN A 115 14.83 10.73 -0.12
N GLN A 116 14.99 10.56 1.19
CA GLN A 116 16.01 11.27 1.96
C GLN A 116 17.30 10.46 2.06
N ASN A 117 17.20 9.14 2.08
CA ASN A 117 18.31 8.25 2.41
C ASN A 117 18.51 7.10 1.41
N GLU A 118 17.72 7.07 0.33
CA GLU A 118 17.78 6.08 -0.74
C GLU A 118 17.57 4.61 -0.31
N MET A 119 17.21 4.38 0.96
CA MET A 119 16.96 3.04 1.49
C MET A 119 15.67 2.47 0.91
N LEU A 120 15.63 1.15 0.75
CA LEU A 120 14.44 0.44 0.33
C LEU A 120 13.62 0.02 1.53
N GLU A 121 12.35 0.39 1.50
CA GLU A 121 11.41 0.23 2.59
C GLU A 121 10.21 -0.57 2.12
N CYS A 122 9.89 -1.65 2.83
CA CYS A 122 8.64 -2.35 2.66
C CYS A 122 7.64 -1.82 3.69
N HIS A 123 6.49 -1.34 3.23
CA HIS A 123 5.38 -0.87 4.03
C HIS A 123 4.21 -1.84 3.91
N ALA A 124 3.56 -2.18 5.02
CA ALA A 124 2.46 -3.15 5.02
C ALA A 124 1.18 -2.63 5.70
N PHE A 125 0.05 -3.02 5.11
CA PHE A 125 -1.29 -2.57 5.48
C PHE A 125 -2.24 -3.75 5.59
N LEU A 126 -3.04 -3.75 6.64
CA LEU A 126 -4.13 -4.70 6.82
C LEU A 126 -5.40 -4.21 6.13
N CYS A 127 -5.87 -5.01 5.17
CA CYS A 127 -7.12 -4.85 4.45
C CYS A 127 -8.28 -5.48 5.25
N ALA A 128 -9.18 -4.65 5.77
CA ALA A 128 -10.33 -5.14 6.54
C ALA A 128 -11.43 -5.77 5.65
N LYS A 129 -11.57 -5.29 4.40
CA LYS A 129 -12.63 -5.69 3.48
C LYS A 129 -12.04 -6.50 2.33
N LYS A 130 -12.64 -7.66 2.03
CA LYS A 130 -12.22 -8.53 0.92
C LYS A 130 -12.21 -7.82 -0.44
N LYS A 131 -13.22 -6.98 -0.71
CA LYS A 131 -13.29 -6.17 -1.94
C LYS A 131 -12.10 -5.22 -2.10
N VAL A 132 -11.65 -4.62 -0.99
CA VAL A 132 -10.48 -3.72 -0.98
C VAL A 132 -9.19 -4.51 -1.24
N PHE A 133 -9.04 -5.68 -0.61
CA PHE A 133 -7.89 -6.55 -0.85
C PHE A 133 -7.80 -7.00 -2.31
N ILE A 134 -8.93 -7.37 -2.92
CA ILE A 134 -8.99 -7.74 -4.35
C ILE A 134 -8.58 -6.56 -5.23
N ALA A 135 -9.11 -5.35 -4.98
CA ALA A 135 -8.74 -4.18 -5.76
C ALA A 135 -7.24 -3.84 -5.65
N LEU A 136 -6.67 -3.94 -4.44
CA LEU A 136 -5.25 -3.70 -4.20
C LEU A 136 -4.35 -4.82 -4.72
N SER A 137 -4.87 -6.04 -4.90
CA SER A 137 -4.10 -7.16 -5.47
C SER A 137 -3.83 -7.03 -6.96
N SER A 138 -4.51 -6.09 -7.62
CA SER A 138 -4.32 -5.76 -9.02
C SER A 138 -3.35 -4.58 -9.24
N LEU A 139 -2.92 -3.89 -8.17
CA LEU A 139 -1.93 -2.80 -8.20
C LEU A 139 -0.50 -3.27 -8.48
#